data_AF-A0A2E7GY22-F1
#
_entry.id   AF-A0A2E7GY22-F1
#
_cell.length_a   1.000
_cell.length_b   1.000
_cell.length_c   1.000
_cell.angle_alpha   90.00
_cell.angle_beta   90.00
_cell.angle_gamma   90.00
#
_symmetry.space_group_name_H-M   'P 1'
#
loop_
_entity.id
_entity.type
_entity.pdbx_description
1 polymer ?
#
loop_
_entity_poly.entity_id
_entity_poly.type
_entity_poly.pdbx_seq_one_letter_code
_entity_poly.pdbx_strand_id
1 'polypeptide(L)'
;MAQRSGLISLALVLIPNIVILSFRTLSPELNEALSNDYFGQIVAHSLALLIGLIMAYRYSVVHDHEFRRSKAISALSKTYKLEDRGLWEKGEVAIQKLEARAFSDFKGRKATTSRRRMQGKIGEINRESQELIQKIGDNSEFTLSVDGVEQKQETIEEPPKEKPKLISRVSKFISSSVEKTASRREERRKKAALQKSESSYPLVEDANSRWAIPQGTQMKTRLCSSCSTYNDAESDYCSSCGSLIA
;
A
#
# COMPACT_ATOMS: atom_id res chain seq x y z
N MET A 1 -29.47 -24.63 15.02
CA MET A 1 -28.66 -23.61 15.72
C MET A 1 -27.81 -24.25 16.82
N ALA A 2 -26.59 -24.68 16.49
CA ALA A 2 -25.61 -25.00 17.52
C ALA A 2 -25.20 -23.70 18.22
N GLN A 3 -25.60 -23.52 19.48
CA GLN A 3 -25.21 -22.35 20.25
C GLN A 3 -23.72 -22.45 20.58
N ARG A 4 -22.91 -21.57 19.98
CA ARG A 4 -21.53 -21.39 20.40
C ARG A 4 -21.50 -20.66 21.75
N SER A 5 -20.54 -20.99 22.60
CA SER A 5 -20.43 -20.42 23.94
C SER A 5 -20.33 -18.89 23.91
N GLY A 6 -21.25 -18.20 24.59
CA GLY A 6 -21.27 -16.74 24.69
C GLY A 6 -20.00 -16.16 25.33
N LEU A 7 -19.36 -16.91 26.23
CA LEU A 7 -18.09 -16.53 26.86
C LEU A 7 -16.95 -16.36 25.85
N ILE A 8 -16.83 -17.28 24.88
CA ILE A 8 -15.82 -17.17 23.82
C ILE A 8 -16.11 -15.96 22.92
N SER A 9 -17.38 -15.68 22.63
CA SER A 9 -17.77 -14.49 21.87
C SER A 9 -17.36 -13.20 22.59
N LEU A 10 -17.63 -13.11 23.89
CA LEU A 10 -17.24 -11.96 24.72
C LEU A 10 -15.71 -11.84 24.80
N ALA A 11 -14.99 -12.95 24.97
CA ALA A 11 -13.53 -12.97 24.97
C ALA A 11 -12.96 -12.43 23.65
N LEU A 12 -13.53 -12.84 22.50
CA LEU A 12 -13.11 -12.36 21.17
C LEU A 12 -13.28 -10.83 21.01
N VAL A 13 -14.28 -10.22 21.66
CA VAL A 13 -14.43 -8.76 21.66
C VAL A 13 -13.36 -8.08 22.52
N LEU A 14 -12.99 -8.68 23.65
CA LEU A 14 -12.05 -8.07 24.61
C LEU A 14 -10.58 -8.29 24.24
N ILE A 15 -10.23 -9.40 23.61
CA ILE A 15 -8.84 -9.77 23.28
C ILE A 15 -8.07 -8.63 22.58
N PRO A 16 -8.58 -8.00 21.50
CA PRO A 16 -7.83 -6.94 20.84
C PRO A 16 -7.54 -5.72 21.74
N ASN A 17 -8.45 -5.41 22.68
CA ASN A 17 -8.23 -4.34 23.64
C ASN A 17 -7.21 -4.72 24.72
N ILE A 18 -7.25 -5.97 25.20
CA ILE A 18 -6.25 -6.51 26.13
C ILE A 18 -4.86 -6.49 25.47
N VAL A 19 -4.77 -6.82 24.19
CA VAL A 19 -3.51 -6.74 23.43
C VAL A 19 -2.98 -5.31 23.40
N ILE A 20 -3.81 -4.30 23.10
CA ILE A 20 -3.36 -2.88 23.15
C ILE A 20 -2.88 -2.49 24.55
N LEU A 21 -3.63 -2.87 25.59
CA LEU A 21 -3.24 -2.60 26.98
C LEU A 21 -1.90 -3.25 27.32
N SER A 22 -1.68 -4.49 26.90
CA SER A 22 -0.42 -5.21 27.12
C SER A 22 0.76 -4.57 26.38
N PHE A 23 0.56 -4.10 25.15
CA PHE A 23 1.61 -3.37 24.42
C PHE A 23 1.93 -2.02 25.07
N ARG A 24 0.91 -1.36 25.63
CA ARG A 24 1.07 -0.10 26.35
C ARG A 24 1.87 -0.27 27.65
N THR A 25 1.68 -1.36 28.39
CA THR A 25 2.50 -1.65 29.57
C THR A 25 3.92 -2.08 29.21
N LEU A 26 4.10 -2.74 28.06
CA LEU A 26 5.42 -3.19 27.61
C LEU A 26 6.27 -2.07 27.00
N SER A 27 5.65 -1.04 26.40
CA SER A 27 6.36 0.04 25.70
C SER A 27 6.05 1.42 26.30
N PRO A 28 6.98 1.99 27.12
CA PRO A 28 6.75 3.28 27.78
C PRO A 28 6.62 4.43 26.78
N GLU A 29 7.35 4.38 25.66
CA GLU A 29 7.26 5.36 24.55
C GLU A 29 5.85 5.42 23.94
N LEU A 30 5.20 4.26 23.76
CA LEU A 30 3.84 4.20 23.23
C LEU A 30 2.84 4.70 24.27
N ASN A 31 3.04 4.33 25.54
CA ASN A 31 2.19 4.80 26.64
C ASN A 31 2.20 6.32 26.73
N GLU A 32 3.36 6.95 26.61
CA GLU A 32 3.50 8.41 26.66
C GLU A 32 2.91 9.10 25.42
N ALA A 33 3.15 8.55 24.22
CA ALA A 33 2.58 9.09 23.00
C ALA A 33 1.03 9.03 22.99
N LEU A 34 0.45 7.94 23.52
CA LEU A 34 -1.00 7.71 23.54
C LEU A 34 -1.69 8.32 24.76
N SER A 35 -0.99 8.54 25.88
CA SER A 35 -1.54 9.26 27.05
C SER A 35 -1.70 10.76 26.76
N ASN A 36 -0.78 11.33 25.98
CA ASN A 36 -0.80 12.75 25.62
C ASN A 36 -1.89 13.08 24.59
N ASP A 37 -2.31 12.12 23.76
CA ASP A 37 -3.36 12.29 22.75
C ASP A 37 -4.63 11.49 23.07
N TYR A 38 -5.60 12.16 23.69
CA TYR A 38 -6.92 11.58 24.02
C TYR A 38 -7.67 11.08 22.79
N PHE A 39 -7.57 11.79 21.65
CA PHE A 39 -8.22 11.36 20.41
C PHE A 39 -7.55 10.10 19.86
N GLY A 40 -6.22 10.07 19.86
CA GLY A 40 -5.43 8.89 19.48
C GLY A 40 -5.79 7.65 20.32
N GLN A 41 -5.95 7.81 21.63
CA GLN A 41 -6.38 6.73 22.52
C GLN A 41 -7.79 6.22 22.20
N ILE A 42 -8.77 7.12 22.02
CA ILE A 42 -10.14 6.74 21.64
C ILE A 42 -10.13 5.98 20.32
N VAL A 43 -9.42 6.50 19.31
CA VAL A 43 -9.36 5.86 17.99
C VAL A 43 -8.74 4.47 18.09
N ALA A 44 -7.65 4.29 18.84
CA ALA A 44 -6.99 3.00 19.02
C ALA A 44 -7.92 1.95 19.65
N HIS A 45 -8.58 2.30 20.76
CA HIS A 45 -9.51 1.37 21.43
C HIS A 45 -10.79 1.12 20.62
N SER A 46 -11.30 2.14 19.91
CA SER A 46 -12.47 1.97 19.03
C SER A 46 -12.17 1.02 17.87
N LEU A 47 -10.97 1.09 17.28
CA LEU A 47 -10.55 0.19 16.21
C LEU A 47 -10.38 -1.25 16.73
N ALA A 48 -9.77 -1.42 17.90
CA ALA A 48 -9.66 -2.73 18.53
C ALA A 48 -11.03 -3.34 18.86
N LEU A 49 -11.95 -2.54 19.39
CA LEU A 49 -13.32 -2.97 19.65
C LEU A 49 -14.02 -3.39 18.36
N LEU A 50 -13.88 -2.61 17.28
CA LEU A 50 -14.44 -2.93 15.97
C LEU A 50 -13.89 -4.24 15.41
N ILE A 51 -12.59 -4.49 15.53
CA ILE A 51 -11.96 -5.76 15.13
C ILE A 51 -12.54 -6.92 15.96
N GLY A 52 -12.62 -6.75 17.29
CA GLY A 52 -13.19 -7.74 18.20
C GLY A 52 -14.65 -8.06 17.88
N LEU A 53 -15.45 -7.05 17.54
CA LEU A 53 -16.85 -7.20 17.13
C LEU A 53 -16.96 -7.96 15.81
N ILE A 54 -16.11 -7.68 14.82
CA ILE A 54 -16.06 -8.43 13.55
C ILE A 54 -15.71 -9.91 13.81
N MET A 55 -14.75 -10.18 14.71
CA MET A 55 -14.39 -11.54 15.09
C MET A 55 -15.55 -12.26 15.77
N ALA A 56 -16.21 -11.63 16.73
CA ALA A 56 -17.38 -12.17 17.43
C ALA A 56 -18.55 -12.42 16.46
N TYR A 57 -18.80 -11.50 15.53
CA TYR A 57 -19.81 -11.67 14.48
C TYR A 57 -19.50 -12.89 13.61
N ARG A 58 -18.27 -13.00 13.10
CA ARG A 58 -17.85 -14.18 12.31
C ARG A 58 -17.94 -15.48 13.11
N TYR A 59 -17.57 -15.43 14.38
CA TYR A 59 -17.67 -16.58 15.27
C TYR A 59 -19.12 -17.01 15.47
N SER A 60 -20.05 -16.07 15.60
CA SER A 60 -21.48 -16.36 15.82
C SER A 60 -22.16 -17.00 14.60
N VAL A 61 -21.64 -16.80 13.39
CA VAL A 61 -22.23 -17.36 12.17
C VAL A 61 -21.89 -18.85 12.04
N VAL A 62 -22.84 -19.69 12.41
CA VAL A 62 -22.80 -21.14 12.16
C VAL A 62 -23.58 -21.45 10.90
N HIS A 63 -22.89 -22.00 9.91
CA HIS A 63 -23.53 -22.48 8.70
C HIS A 63 -24.04 -23.91 8.92
N ASP A 64 -25.36 -24.03 9.11
CA ASP A 64 -26.03 -25.33 9.19
C ASP A 64 -25.84 -26.12 7.87
N HIS A 65 -26.00 -27.45 7.93
CA HIS A 65 -25.94 -28.32 6.74
C HIS A 65 -26.90 -27.84 5.63
N GLU A 66 -28.09 -27.36 6.01
CA GLU A 66 -29.08 -26.84 5.08
C GLU A 66 -28.62 -25.54 4.38
N PHE A 67 -27.88 -24.68 5.08
CA PHE A 67 -27.25 -23.51 4.47
C PHE A 67 -26.22 -23.91 3.41
N ARG A 68 -25.42 -24.95 3.68
CA ARG A 68 -24.42 -25.45 2.72
C ARG A 68 -25.10 -26.05 1.48
N ARG A 69 -26.15 -26.86 1.68
CA ARG A 69 -26.94 -27.44 0.59
C ARG A 69 -27.59 -26.36 -0.28
N SER A 70 -28.25 -25.38 0.34
CA SER A 70 -28.85 -24.25 -0.39
C SER A 70 -27.81 -23.37 -1.09
N LYS A 71 -26.62 -23.19 -0.51
CA LYS A 71 -25.50 -22.50 -1.16
C LYS A 71 -25.01 -23.26 -2.40
N ALA A 72 -24.92 -24.59 -2.36
CA ALA A 72 -24.57 -25.40 -3.52
C ALA A 72 -25.64 -25.32 -4.64
N ILE A 73 -26.91 -25.40 -4.26
CA ILE A 73 -28.03 -25.25 -5.22
C ILE A 73 -28.05 -23.84 -5.81
N SER A 74 -27.82 -22.80 -5.00
CA SER A 74 -27.80 -21.41 -5.49
C SER A 74 -26.62 -21.13 -6.42
N ALA A 75 -25.47 -21.81 -6.25
CA ALA A 75 -24.36 -21.75 -7.20
C ALA A 75 -24.77 -22.27 -8.61
N LEU A 76 -25.68 -23.24 -8.67
CA LEU A 76 -26.26 -23.80 -9.90
C LEU A 76 -27.47 -23.01 -10.41
N SER A 77 -27.97 -22.01 -9.66
CA SER A 77 -29.17 -21.25 -10.07
C SER A 77 -29.07 -20.60 -11.45
N LYS A 78 -27.84 -20.27 -11.88
CA LYS A 78 -27.61 -19.71 -13.22
C LYS A 78 -27.78 -20.76 -14.32
N THR A 79 -27.35 -22.00 -14.10
CA THR A 79 -27.51 -23.06 -15.10
C THR A 79 -28.98 -23.43 -15.23
N TYR A 80 -29.71 -23.54 -14.12
CA TYR A 80 -31.16 -23.76 -14.14
C TYR A 80 -31.91 -22.63 -14.86
N LYS A 81 -31.58 -21.36 -14.59
CA LYS A 81 -32.17 -20.23 -15.33
C LYS A 81 -31.88 -20.25 -16.83
N LEU A 82 -30.77 -20.85 -17.27
CA LEU A 82 -30.45 -20.98 -18.68
C LEU A 82 -31.18 -22.18 -19.29
N GLU A 83 -31.26 -23.30 -18.57
CA GLU A 83 -32.06 -24.47 -18.90
C GLU A 83 -33.53 -24.10 -19.12
N ASP A 84 -34.14 -23.38 -18.19
CA ASP A 84 -35.52 -22.86 -18.30
C ASP A 84 -35.72 -21.95 -19.52
N ARG A 85 -34.66 -21.28 -19.97
CA ARG A 85 -34.68 -20.43 -21.18
C ARG A 85 -34.50 -21.23 -22.46
N GLY A 86 -34.48 -22.56 -22.38
CA GLY A 86 -34.28 -23.47 -23.49
C GLY A 86 -32.82 -23.53 -23.95
N LEU A 87 -31.85 -23.53 -23.03
CA LEU A 87 -30.42 -23.66 -23.39
C LEU A 87 -30.16 -24.89 -24.26
N TRP A 88 -30.81 -26.02 -23.94
CA TRP A 88 -30.67 -27.28 -24.66
C TRP A 88 -31.36 -27.26 -26.03
N GLU A 89 -32.57 -26.70 -26.10
CA GLU A 89 -33.32 -26.55 -27.35
C GLU A 89 -32.59 -25.64 -28.35
N LYS A 90 -31.85 -24.65 -27.85
CA LYS A 90 -31.07 -23.70 -28.67
C LYS A 90 -29.64 -24.17 -28.93
N GLY A 91 -29.28 -25.39 -28.55
CA GLY A 91 -27.93 -25.95 -28.70
C GLY A 91 -27.49 -25.95 -30.17
N GLU A 92 -28.32 -26.46 -31.07
CA GLU A 92 -28.03 -26.53 -32.51
C GLU A 92 -27.82 -25.13 -33.11
N VAL A 93 -28.69 -24.17 -32.77
CA VAL A 93 -28.57 -22.78 -33.23
C VAL A 93 -27.30 -22.11 -32.66
N ALA A 94 -26.94 -22.42 -31.42
CA ALA A 94 -25.71 -21.91 -30.81
C ALA A 94 -24.47 -22.47 -31.51
N ILE A 95 -24.47 -23.77 -31.84
CA ILE A 95 -23.40 -24.43 -32.61
C ILE A 95 -23.30 -23.81 -34.00
N GLN A 96 -24.41 -23.71 -34.74
CA GLN A 96 -24.43 -23.11 -36.06
C GLN A 96 -23.92 -21.66 -36.04
N LYS A 97 -24.26 -20.88 -35.00
CA LYS A 97 -23.75 -19.52 -34.81
C LYS A 97 -22.26 -19.49 -34.49
N LEU A 98 -21.75 -20.46 -33.73
CA LEU A 98 -20.33 -20.59 -33.44
C LEU A 98 -19.53 -21.01 -34.67
N GLU A 99 -20.07 -21.93 -35.47
CA GLU A 99 -19.51 -22.34 -36.76
C GLU A 99 -19.47 -21.16 -37.73
N ALA A 100 -20.60 -20.47 -37.94
CA ALA A 100 -20.65 -19.26 -38.76
C ALA A 100 -19.67 -18.18 -38.25
N ARG A 101 -19.48 -18.09 -36.93
CA ARG A 101 -18.50 -17.17 -36.34
C ARG A 101 -17.05 -17.62 -36.55
N ALA A 102 -16.77 -18.93 -36.54
CA ALA A 102 -15.44 -19.47 -36.79
C ALA A 102 -15.03 -19.27 -38.25
N PHE A 103 -15.97 -19.40 -39.19
CA PHE A 103 -15.77 -19.22 -40.62
C PHE A 103 -15.88 -17.77 -41.10
N SER A 104 -16.31 -16.83 -40.25
CA SER A 104 -16.38 -15.41 -40.63
C SER A 104 -15.06 -14.68 -40.34
N ASP A 105 -14.61 -13.88 -41.30
CA ASP A 105 -13.46 -13.00 -41.16
C ASP A 105 -13.80 -11.76 -40.32
N PHE A 106 -13.90 -11.93 -39.00
CA PHE A 106 -14.08 -10.81 -38.08
C PHE A 106 -12.74 -10.04 -37.93
N LYS A 107 -12.74 -8.71 -38.15
CA LYS A 107 -11.55 -7.83 -37.97
C LYS A 107 -11.61 -7.07 -36.63
N GLY A 108 -10.45 -6.76 -36.04
CA GLY A 108 -10.32 -5.89 -34.86
C GLY A 108 -9.82 -6.56 -33.56
N ARG A 109 -9.84 -5.84 -32.43
CA ARG A 109 -9.26 -6.31 -31.15
C ARG A 109 -9.98 -7.53 -30.55
N LYS A 110 -11.29 -7.67 -30.81
CA LYS A 110 -12.04 -8.86 -30.43
C LYS A 110 -11.65 -10.07 -31.28
N ALA A 111 -11.15 -9.82 -32.50
CA ALA A 111 -10.75 -10.86 -33.44
C ALA A 111 -9.52 -11.64 -33.00
N THR A 112 -8.51 -10.91 -32.56
CA THR A 112 -7.25 -11.52 -32.12
C THR A 112 -7.49 -12.46 -30.94
N THR A 113 -8.42 -12.11 -30.04
CA THR A 113 -8.77 -12.97 -28.90
C THR A 113 -9.55 -14.23 -29.28
N SER A 114 -10.47 -14.17 -30.25
CA SER A 114 -11.16 -15.37 -30.73
C SER A 114 -10.24 -16.26 -31.57
N ARG A 115 -9.41 -15.67 -32.43
CA ARG A 115 -8.40 -16.42 -33.21
C ARG A 115 -7.39 -17.12 -32.30
N ARG A 116 -6.95 -16.46 -31.21
CA ARG A 116 -6.11 -17.09 -30.19
C ARG A 116 -6.80 -18.26 -29.47
N ARG A 117 -8.11 -18.18 -29.22
CA ARG A 117 -8.89 -19.30 -28.64
C ARG A 117 -9.04 -20.46 -29.62
N MET A 118 -9.24 -20.18 -30.91
CA MET A 118 -9.33 -21.21 -31.97
C MET A 118 -7.99 -21.90 -32.26
N GLN A 119 -6.87 -21.22 -32.00
CA GLN A 119 -5.51 -21.74 -32.18
C GLN A 119 -4.97 -22.51 -30.96
N GLY A 120 -5.77 -22.69 -29.90
CA GLY A 120 -5.35 -23.49 -28.73
C GLY A 120 -5.09 -24.94 -29.11
N LYS A 121 -4.10 -25.58 -28.50
CA LYS A 121 -3.85 -27.01 -28.69
C LYS A 121 -4.96 -27.81 -27.99
N ILE A 122 -5.55 -28.78 -28.69
CA ILE A 122 -6.61 -29.65 -28.14
C ILE A 122 -6.14 -30.37 -26.86
N GLY A 123 -4.85 -30.71 -26.76
CA GLY A 123 -4.26 -31.30 -25.55
C GLY A 123 -4.21 -30.38 -24.32
N GLU A 124 -4.40 -29.06 -24.47
CA GLU A 124 -4.52 -28.15 -23.34
C GLU A 124 -5.95 -28.06 -22.80
N ILE A 125 -6.96 -28.43 -23.60
CA ILE A 125 -8.39 -28.36 -23.21
C ILE A 125 -8.72 -29.42 -22.14
N ASN A 126 -8.05 -30.57 -22.22
CA ASN A 126 -8.21 -31.67 -21.28
C ASN A 126 -7.10 -31.74 -20.23
N ARG A 127 -6.25 -30.71 -20.16
CA ARG A 127 -5.27 -30.60 -19.08
C ARG A 127 -6.04 -30.19 -17.84
N GLU A 128 -6.39 -31.18 -17.05
CA GLU A 128 -6.94 -30.98 -15.71
C GLU A 128 -6.12 -29.92 -14.97
N SER A 129 -6.81 -29.11 -14.16
CA SER A 129 -6.15 -28.11 -13.34
C SER A 129 -5.07 -28.83 -12.54
N GLN A 130 -3.85 -28.29 -12.55
CA GLN A 130 -2.74 -28.88 -11.83
C GLN A 130 -3.18 -29.23 -10.41
N GLU A 131 -3.07 -30.52 -10.09
CA GLU A 131 -3.38 -31.08 -8.79
C GLU A 131 -2.65 -30.21 -7.77
N LEU A 132 -3.40 -29.48 -6.95
CA LEU A 132 -2.79 -28.85 -5.80
C LEU A 132 -2.47 -30.00 -4.86
N ILE A 133 -1.21 -30.43 -4.87
CA ILE A 133 -0.67 -31.26 -3.80
C ILE A 133 -0.92 -30.47 -2.53
N GLN A 134 -1.96 -30.84 -1.80
CA GLN A 134 -2.26 -30.31 -0.49
C GLN A 134 -1.08 -30.74 0.36
N LYS A 135 -0.15 -29.81 0.61
CA LYS A 135 0.96 -30.07 1.50
C LYS A 135 0.36 -30.44 2.85
N ILE A 136 0.80 -31.56 3.40
CA ILE A 136 0.48 -32.00 4.75
C ILE A 136 0.75 -30.81 5.68
N GLY A 137 -0.31 -30.16 6.17
CA GLY A 137 -0.24 -28.89 6.91
C GLY A 137 -1.28 -27.83 6.49
N ASP A 138 -1.80 -27.88 5.26
CA ASP A 138 -2.97 -27.07 4.90
C ASP A 138 -4.23 -27.79 5.38
N ASN A 139 -4.86 -27.29 6.45
CA ASN A 139 -6.10 -27.85 6.99
C ASN A 139 -7.22 -27.84 5.94
N SER A 140 -7.52 -28.99 5.33
CA SER A 140 -8.80 -29.21 4.66
C SER A 140 -9.92 -29.12 5.70
N GLU A 141 -11.05 -28.54 5.33
CA GLU A 141 -12.29 -28.54 6.13
C GLU A 141 -12.90 -29.96 6.30
N PHE A 142 -12.17 -31.02 5.93
CA PHE A 142 -12.55 -32.40 6.07
C PHE A 142 -11.56 -33.11 6.99
N THR A 143 -12.06 -33.63 8.10
CA THR A 143 -11.34 -34.53 8.99
C THR A 143 -11.35 -35.93 8.37
N LEU A 144 -10.29 -36.31 7.68
CA LEU A 144 -10.05 -37.71 7.32
C LEU A 144 -9.45 -38.40 8.55
N SER A 145 -10.29 -39.11 9.29
CA SER A 145 -9.83 -40.01 10.35
C SER A 145 -9.23 -41.25 9.70
N VAL A 146 -7.90 -41.32 9.66
CA VAL A 146 -7.15 -42.55 9.43
C VAL A 146 -6.71 -43.07 10.80
N ASP A 147 -6.93 -44.37 11.03
CA ASP A 147 -6.75 -45.10 12.29
C ASP A 147 -5.58 -44.63 13.18
N GLY A 148 -5.91 -44.14 14.38
CA GLY A 148 -5.30 -44.64 15.61
C GLY A 148 -3.91 -44.17 16.04
N VAL A 149 -3.27 -43.14 15.47
CA VAL A 149 -1.98 -42.65 15.99
C VAL A 149 -1.94 -41.13 16.10
N GLU A 150 -1.93 -40.62 17.34
CA GLU A 150 -1.70 -39.22 17.66
C GLU A 150 -0.23 -38.86 17.43
N GLN A 151 0.07 -38.09 16.37
CA GLN A 151 1.36 -37.44 16.21
C GLN A 151 1.33 -36.06 16.86
N LYS A 152 1.93 -35.97 18.05
CA LYS A 152 2.28 -34.71 18.70
C LYS A 152 3.52 -34.13 18.00
N GLN A 153 3.37 -33.04 17.25
CA GLN A 153 4.49 -32.24 16.77
C GLN A 153 4.30 -30.77 17.14
N GLU A 154 5.36 -30.22 17.74
CA GLU A 154 5.46 -28.88 18.29
C GLU A 154 5.64 -27.87 17.16
N THR A 155 4.79 -26.85 17.14
CA THR A 155 4.77 -25.78 16.13
C THR A 155 5.89 -24.78 16.39
N ILE A 156 6.87 -24.71 15.48
CA ILE A 156 7.76 -23.55 15.33
C ILE A 156 7.10 -22.61 14.30
N GLU A 157 6.86 -21.36 14.70
CA GLU A 157 6.25 -20.32 13.88
C GLU A 157 7.19 -19.86 12.76
N GLU A 158 6.74 -19.94 11.50
CA GLU A 158 7.26 -19.15 10.39
C GLU A 158 6.12 -18.31 9.77
N PRO A 159 6.39 -17.06 9.35
CA PRO A 159 5.34 -16.12 8.96
C PRO A 159 4.71 -16.47 7.59
N PRO A 160 3.40 -16.22 7.40
CA PRO A 160 2.68 -16.59 6.19
C PRO A 160 3.05 -15.68 5.01
N LYS A 161 3.49 -16.29 3.90
CA LYS A 161 3.63 -15.62 2.59
C LYS A 161 2.27 -15.49 1.91
N GLU A 162 1.56 -14.38 2.17
CA GLU A 162 0.27 -14.10 1.54
C GLU A 162 0.37 -13.33 0.21
N LYS A 163 -0.63 -13.59 -0.65
CA LYS A 163 -0.71 -13.22 -2.07
C LYS A 163 -0.67 -11.68 -2.29
N PRO A 164 0.28 -11.14 -3.09
CA PRO A 164 0.73 -9.74 -2.95
C PRO A 164 -0.07 -8.68 -3.73
N LYS A 165 -1.30 -8.91 -4.22
CA LYS A 165 -1.92 -7.95 -5.18
C LYS A 165 -2.77 -6.83 -4.57
N LEU A 166 -3.34 -7.04 -3.37
CA LEU A 166 -4.24 -6.06 -2.73
C LEU A 166 -3.57 -5.34 -1.55
N ILE A 167 -2.88 -6.09 -0.68
CA ILE A 167 -2.13 -5.54 0.46
C ILE A 167 -0.96 -4.63 -0.01
N SER A 168 -0.36 -4.92 -1.17
CA SER A 168 0.68 -4.07 -1.77
C SER A 168 0.17 -2.69 -2.23
N ARG A 169 -1.13 -2.55 -2.54
CA ARG A 169 -1.69 -1.25 -2.88
C ARG A 169 -1.91 -0.42 -1.62
N VAL A 170 -2.49 -1.03 -0.58
CA VAL A 170 -2.76 -0.35 0.70
C VAL A 170 -1.45 0.07 1.38
N SER A 171 -0.43 -0.79 1.41
CA SER A 171 0.89 -0.45 1.97
C SER A 171 1.59 0.69 1.21
N LYS A 172 1.43 0.78 -0.13
CA LYS A 172 1.92 1.93 -0.91
C LYS A 172 1.22 3.24 -0.55
N PHE A 173 -0.08 3.21 -0.25
CA PHE A 173 -0.80 4.40 0.22
C PHE A 173 -0.38 4.83 1.63
N ILE A 174 -0.15 3.89 2.54
CA ILE A 174 0.29 4.21 3.90
C ILE A 174 1.73 4.74 3.89
N SER A 175 2.65 4.07 3.19
CA SER A 175 4.05 4.53 3.06
C SER A 175 4.15 5.92 2.44
N SER A 176 3.44 6.18 1.33
CA SER A 176 3.43 7.51 0.72
C SER A 176 2.83 8.59 1.62
N SER A 177 1.85 8.26 2.48
CA SER A 177 1.31 9.20 3.47
C SER A 177 2.30 9.48 4.60
N VAL A 178 2.98 8.45 5.12
CA VAL A 178 4.01 8.57 6.16
C VAL A 178 5.20 9.38 5.65
N GLU A 179 5.68 9.10 4.45
CA GLU A 179 6.80 9.80 3.81
C GLU A 179 6.48 11.28 3.54
N LYS A 180 5.26 11.58 3.08
CA LYS A 180 4.76 12.95 2.91
C LYS A 180 4.61 13.71 4.24
N THR A 181 4.36 13.01 5.33
CA THR A 181 4.22 13.62 6.66
C THR A 181 5.60 13.83 7.32
N ALA A 182 6.53 12.89 7.14
CA ALA A 182 7.91 13.00 7.62
C ALA A 182 8.66 14.13 6.92
N SER A 183 8.58 14.22 5.58
CA SER A 183 9.19 15.31 4.80
C SER A 183 8.68 16.69 5.22
N ARG A 184 7.37 16.85 5.46
CA ARG A 184 6.80 18.11 5.99
C ARG A 184 7.32 18.49 7.38
N ARG A 185 7.57 17.50 8.26
CA ARG A 185 8.16 17.77 9.58
C ARG A 185 9.63 18.15 9.46
N GLU A 186 10.37 17.53 8.55
CA GLU A 186 11.77 17.86 8.29
C GLU A 186 11.91 19.26 7.67
N GLU A 187 11.05 19.62 6.72
CA GLU A 187 11.00 20.99 6.17
C GLU A 187 10.64 22.02 7.24
N ARG A 188 9.69 21.72 8.14
CA ARG A 188 9.37 22.60 9.27
C ARG A 188 10.53 22.74 10.25
N ARG A 189 11.27 21.65 10.53
CA ARG A 189 12.49 21.70 11.36
C ARG A 189 13.59 22.51 10.70
N LYS A 190 13.82 22.35 9.39
CA LYS A 190 14.77 23.15 8.60
C LYS A 190 14.37 24.62 8.59
N LYS A 191 13.10 24.94 8.34
CA LYS A 191 12.58 26.32 8.37
C LYS A 191 12.64 26.94 9.78
N ALA A 192 12.34 26.18 10.83
CA ALA A 192 12.48 26.64 12.21
C ALA A 192 13.96 26.82 12.60
N ALA A 193 14.87 25.98 12.10
CA ALA A 193 16.31 26.14 12.31
C ALA A 193 16.85 27.38 11.57
N LEU A 194 16.40 27.61 10.32
CA LEU A 194 16.73 28.79 9.52
C LEU A 194 16.16 30.07 10.17
N GLN A 195 14.91 30.05 10.64
CA GLN A 195 14.32 31.18 11.36
C GLN A 195 15.00 31.43 12.70
N LYS A 196 15.47 30.39 13.40
CA LYS A 196 16.21 30.53 14.66
C LYS A 196 17.65 31.04 14.43
N SER A 197 18.25 30.74 13.28
CA SER A 197 19.52 31.37 12.85
C SER A 197 19.33 32.81 12.38
N GLU A 198 18.17 33.15 11.81
CA GLU A 198 17.85 34.54 11.41
C GLU A 198 17.40 35.41 12.60
N SER A 199 16.77 34.82 13.63
CA SER A 199 16.24 35.56 14.78
C SER A 199 17.22 35.71 15.96
N SER A 200 18.49 35.33 15.80
CA SER A 200 19.50 35.39 16.87
C SER A 200 20.50 36.52 16.70
N TYR A 201 20.03 37.76 16.48
CA TYR A 201 20.81 38.97 16.79
C TYR A 201 19.87 40.14 17.17
N PRO A 202 19.79 40.56 18.44
CA PRO A 202 19.62 41.97 18.75
C PRO A 202 20.98 42.65 18.55
N LEU A 203 21.06 43.53 17.55
CA LEU A 203 22.23 44.36 17.25
C LEU A 203 22.52 45.28 18.45
N VAL A 204 23.47 44.89 19.29
CA VAL A 204 24.20 45.80 20.19
C VAL A 204 25.56 46.04 19.54
N GLU A 205 25.80 47.30 19.20
CA GLU A 205 26.90 47.77 18.38
C GLU A 205 28.14 48.00 19.26
N ASP A 206 28.93 46.95 19.50
CA ASP A 206 30.21 47.06 20.22
C ASP A 206 31.36 47.34 19.24
N ALA A 207 31.78 48.61 19.19
CA ALA A 207 32.75 49.19 18.25
C ALA A 207 34.23 48.72 18.41
N ASN A 208 34.53 47.59 19.05
CA ASN A 208 35.91 47.18 19.36
C ASN A 208 36.18 45.67 19.26
N SER A 209 35.73 45.00 18.19
CA SER A 209 36.12 43.61 17.91
C SER A 209 37.26 43.49 16.90
N ARG A 210 38.34 42.81 17.32
CA ARG A 210 39.64 42.63 16.65
C ARG A 210 39.63 41.72 15.39
N TRP A 211 38.45 41.42 14.85
CA TRP A 211 38.25 40.47 13.74
C TRP A 211 37.17 40.94 12.76
N ALA A 212 37.08 42.25 12.51
CA ALA A 212 36.30 42.76 11.39
C ALA A 212 37.02 42.45 10.07
N ILE A 213 36.40 41.63 9.22
CA ILE A 213 36.81 41.49 7.82
C ILE A 213 36.42 42.82 7.15
N PRO A 214 37.37 43.60 6.59
CA PRO A 214 37.01 44.84 5.92
C PRO A 214 36.08 44.51 4.75
N GLN A 215 34.90 45.11 4.74
CA GLN A 215 34.04 45.03 3.56
C GLN A 215 34.81 45.68 2.40
N GLY A 216 35.10 44.88 1.38
CA GLY A 216 35.87 45.33 0.23
C GLY A 216 35.27 46.61 -0.33
N THR A 217 36.08 47.66 -0.36
CA THR A 217 35.71 48.88 -1.06
C THR A 217 35.46 48.49 -2.51
N GLN A 218 34.24 48.73 -3.01
CA GLN A 218 33.96 48.60 -4.43
C GLN A 218 34.75 49.71 -5.14
N MET A 219 36.01 49.41 -5.50
CA MET A 219 36.81 50.26 -6.38
C MET A 219 36.00 50.43 -7.66
N LYS A 220 35.63 51.67 -7.96
CA LYS A 220 34.96 51.98 -9.23
C LYS A 220 35.94 51.60 -10.34
N THR A 221 35.56 50.68 -11.22
CA THR A 221 36.36 50.31 -12.39
C THR A 221 35.74 50.91 -13.64
N ARG A 222 36.57 51.40 -14.56
CA ARG A 222 36.13 51.88 -15.88
C ARG A 222 36.45 50.82 -16.92
N LEU A 223 35.50 50.56 -17.80
CA LEU A 223 35.68 49.63 -18.91
C LEU A 223 36.26 50.38 -20.11
N CYS A 224 37.35 49.86 -20.68
CA CYS A 224 37.89 50.40 -21.93
C CYS A 224 37.05 49.95 -23.14
N SER A 225 36.62 50.89 -23.97
CA SER A 225 35.79 50.59 -25.15
C SER A 225 36.55 49.90 -26.30
N SER A 226 37.88 50.03 -26.35
CA SER A 226 38.70 49.47 -27.42
C SER A 226 39.07 48.00 -27.19
N CYS A 227 39.35 47.62 -25.94
CA CYS A 227 39.84 46.27 -25.58
C CYS A 227 39.04 45.59 -24.46
N SER A 228 37.89 46.16 -24.07
CA SER A 228 36.96 45.61 -23.06
C SER A 228 37.62 45.16 -21.76
N THR A 229 38.71 45.82 -21.36
CA THR A 229 39.43 45.51 -20.12
C THR A 229 39.03 46.51 -19.04
N TYR A 230 38.88 46.04 -17.80
CA TYR A 230 38.60 46.91 -16.65
C TYR A 230 39.89 47.55 -16.15
N ASN A 231 39.87 48.86 -15.97
CA ASN A 231 40.97 49.65 -15.43
C ASN A 231 40.52 50.41 -14.18
N ASP A 232 41.48 50.83 -13.37
CA ASP A 232 41.22 51.62 -12.17
C ASP A 232 40.61 52.98 -12.53
N ALA A 233 39.67 53.49 -11.73
CA ALA A 233 38.96 54.74 -12.02
C ALA A 233 39.84 55.99 -12.11
N GLU A 234 41.08 55.93 -11.63
CA GLU A 234 42.03 57.05 -11.61
C GLU A 234 42.99 57.06 -12.82
N SER A 235 42.89 56.05 -13.70
CA SER A 235 43.74 55.95 -14.90
C SER A 235 43.07 56.55 -16.14
N ASP A 236 43.72 57.53 -16.78
CA ASP A 236 43.25 58.16 -18.03
C ASP A 236 43.54 57.31 -19.29
N TYR A 237 44.39 56.30 -19.16
CA TYR A 237 44.83 55.43 -20.25
C TYR A 237 44.62 53.96 -19.89
N CYS A 238 44.28 53.14 -20.88
CA CYS A 238 44.14 51.71 -20.66
C CYS A 238 45.50 51.04 -20.46
N SER A 239 45.65 50.29 -19.38
CA SER A 239 46.83 49.51 -19.05
C SER A 239 47.18 48.41 -20.07
N SER A 240 46.17 47.91 -20.80
CA SER A 240 46.32 46.80 -21.75
C SER A 240 46.65 47.28 -23.17
N CYS A 241 46.01 48.35 -23.65
CA CYS A 241 46.12 48.79 -25.05
C CYS A 241 46.61 50.24 -25.22
N GLY A 242 46.80 51.00 -24.14
CA GLY A 242 47.27 52.39 -24.18
C GLY A 242 46.28 53.41 -24.72
N SER A 243 45.05 53.04 -25.08
CA SER A 243 44.04 53.99 -25.55
C SER A 243 43.51 54.85 -24.41
N LEU A 244 43.21 56.12 -24.69
CA LEU A 244 42.57 57.04 -23.75
C LEU A 244 41.19 56.52 -23.33
N ILE A 245 40.92 56.44 -22.02
CA ILE A 245 39.63 56.06 -21.45
C ILE A 245 38.91 57.36 -21.06
N ALA A 246 37.94 57.80 -21.87
CA ALA A 246 37.06 58.92 -21.55
C ALA A 246 35.95 58.47 -20.57
#